data_AF-A0A8J0UUN3-F1
#
_entry.id   AF-A0A8J0UUN3-F1
#
_cell.length_a   1.000
_cell.length_b   1.000
_cell.length_c   1.000
_cell.angle_alpha   90.00
_cell.angle_beta   90.00
_cell.angle_gamma   90.00
#
_symmetry.space_group_name_H-M   'P 1'
#
loop_
_entity.id
_entity.type
_entity.pdbx_description
1 polymer ?
#
loop_
_entity_poly.entity_id
_entity_poly.type
_entity_poly.pdbx_seq_one_letter_code
_entity_poly.pdbx_strand_id
1 'polypeptide(L)'
;MLVRGYGRSLLGMAIGAGICYCAYRLLFAQRRKKKQRDRVGASSSSAGEKVLGVSALRYLHETQAATDKPGNVSTSVNDLQPHHIAKLLDILATNSDSSLQEKVLITLCNSAAFSVNHDIIRNLDGIHIIAKALSSSSEQTKVNALNALNNLSMNVQNQELIKDYIYQICSAISLSSLNSEVQLAGLRLIINMSVTDNYHNMVADHLPYLLHLLAEGNNNIQIHTLKVLVNLSANPAMTQPLLTTKVEGSQSLTCLFNSRINREILVRVLTFAANLSKHLGSGNGHDLHANYNEDCLFNLLFGDSAPLQNDIAALFQYPDVEVKEQVAILLINLARLRQM
;
A
#
# COMPACT_ATOMS: atom_id res chain seq x y z
N MET A 1 47.34 -6.31 -40.38
CA MET A 1 47.54 -7.51 -39.54
C MET A 1 47.32 -7.10 -38.09
N LEU A 2 46.33 -7.73 -37.43
CA LEU A 2 46.06 -7.95 -35.99
C LEU A 2 46.73 -7.06 -34.90
N VAL A 3 46.18 -6.76 -33.70
CA VAL A 3 44.87 -6.86 -32.99
C VAL A 3 45.15 -6.43 -31.52
N ARG A 4 44.15 -5.79 -30.85
CA ARG A 4 43.91 -5.65 -29.37
C ARG A 4 44.96 -4.92 -28.48
N GLY A 5 44.57 -4.25 -27.39
CA GLY A 5 43.32 -4.31 -26.64
C GLY A 5 42.99 -3.07 -25.81
N TYR A 6 41.69 -2.82 -25.70
CA TYR A 6 41.05 -1.85 -24.82
C TYR A 6 40.91 -2.44 -23.41
N GLY A 7 41.23 -1.63 -22.40
CA GLY A 7 40.94 -1.91 -21.00
C GLY A 7 40.88 -0.60 -20.21
N ARG A 8 39.77 0.15 -20.35
CA ARG A 8 39.41 1.23 -19.42
C ARG A 8 38.15 0.80 -18.68
N SER A 9 38.35 0.45 -17.41
CA SER A 9 37.29 0.00 -16.51
C SER A 9 36.36 1.15 -16.14
N LEU A 10 35.06 0.85 -16.13
CA LEU A 10 33.94 1.73 -15.81
C LEU A 10 34.04 2.27 -14.37
N LEU A 11 34.49 3.51 -14.17
CA LEU A 11 34.42 4.20 -12.87
C LEU A 11 33.65 5.53 -12.94
N GLY A 12 32.64 5.64 -13.79
CA GLY A 12 31.91 6.90 -13.87
C GLY A 12 30.57 6.80 -14.57
N MET A 13 29.60 6.08 -14.00
CA MET A 13 28.15 6.26 -14.27
C MET A 13 27.30 5.57 -13.19
N ALA A 14 27.38 6.00 -11.92
CA ALA A 14 26.48 5.51 -10.88
C ALA A 14 26.20 6.53 -9.75
N ILE A 15 26.20 7.83 -10.07
CA ILE A 15 25.84 8.88 -9.11
C ILE A 15 24.75 9.74 -9.77
N GLY A 16 23.50 9.31 -9.70
CA GLY A 16 22.43 10.08 -10.35
C GLY A 16 21.07 9.40 -10.46
N ALA A 17 20.54 8.83 -9.37
CA ALA A 17 19.10 8.55 -9.22
C ALA A 17 18.78 8.05 -7.79
N GLY A 18 19.61 7.16 -7.25
CA GLY A 18 19.38 6.56 -5.92
C GLY A 18 19.49 7.54 -4.76
N ILE A 19 20.39 8.54 -4.85
CA ILE A 19 20.59 9.52 -3.78
C ILE A 19 19.41 10.49 -3.67
N CYS A 20 18.71 10.81 -4.77
CA CYS A 20 17.57 11.72 -4.74
C CYS A 20 16.32 11.07 -4.13
N TYR A 21 16.05 9.79 -4.44
CA TYR A 21 14.98 9.04 -3.78
C TYR A 21 15.32 8.70 -2.32
N CYS A 22 16.58 8.38 -1.99
CA CYS A 22 17.00 8.20 -0.60
C CYS A 22 16.96 9.51 0.20
N ALA A 23 17.27 10.67 -0.41
CA ALA A 23 17.11 11.99 0.19
C ALA A 23 15.64 12.39 0.34
N TYR A 24 14.79 12.10 -0.65
CA TYR A 24 13.33 12.22 -0.56
C TYR A 24 12.79 11.35 0.58
N ARG A 25 13.21 10.08 0.67
CA ARG A 25 12.87 9.15 1.74
C ARG A 25 13.39 9.63 3.10
N LEU A 26 14.57 10.25 3.19
CA LEU A 26 15.11 10.79 4.45
C LEU A 26 14.41 12.08 4.88
N LEU A 27 14.13 13.01 3.97
CA LEU A 27 13.42 14.26 4.24
C LEU A 27 11.95 14.00 4.61
N PHE A 28 11.30 13.03 3.96
CA PHE A 28 9.94 12.60 4.32
C PHE A 28 9.90 11.63 5.50
N ALA A 29 10.94 10.82 5.76
CA ALA A 29 11.06 10.05 7.01
C ALA A 29 11.30 10.96 8.21
N GLN A 30 12.00 12.08 8.05
CA GLN A 30 12.16 13.10 9.09
C GLN A 30 10.86 13.88 9.33
N ARG A 31 10.10 14.23 8.28
CA ARG A 31 8.74 14.78 8.43
C ARG A 31 7.74 13.76 9.00
N ARG A 32 7.85 12.46 8.67
CA ARG A 32 7.11 11.38 9.33
C ARG A 32 7.54 11.23 10.78
N LYS A 33 8.84 11.23 11.13
CA LYS A 33 9.31 11.18 12.52
C LYS A 33 8.86 12.38 13.34
N LYS A 34 8.77 13.58 12.74
CA LYS A 34 8.21 14.78 13.37
C LYS A 34 6.69 14.66 13.54
N LYS A 35 5.96 14.30 12.49
CA LYS A 35 4.50 14.06 12.51
C LYS A 35 4.10 12.80 13.33
N GLN A 36 5.02 11.88 13.56
CA GLN A 36 4.86 10.65 14.35
C GLN A 36 5.29 10.90 15.81
N ARG A 37 6.26 11.79 16.09
CA ARG A 37 6.42 12.37 17.44
C ARG A 37 5.18 13.16 17.85
N ASP A 38 4.62 13.94 16.92
CA ASP A 38 3.40 14.74 17.17
C ASP A 38 2.12 13.87 17.17
N ARG A 39 2.07 12.73 16.46
CA ARG A 39 0.97 11.74 16.51
C ARG A 39 1.09 10.69 17.62
N VAL A 40 2.28 10.42 18.14
CA VAL A 40 2.46 9.58 19.36
C VAL A 40 1.83 10.29 20.57
N GLY A 41 1.71 11.62 20.55
CA GLY A 41 0.89 12.39 21.49
C GLY A 41 -0.60 12.49 21.13
N ALA A 42 -1.00 12.12 19.92
CA ALA A 42 -2.38 12.15 19.43
C ALA A 42 -2.77 10.76 18.91
N SER A 43 -2.80 9.78 19.81
CA SER A 43 -3.56 8.56 19.58
C SER A 43 -5.02 8.96 19.37
N SER A 44 -5.52 8.92 18.14
CA SER A 44 -6.94 8.82 17.90
C SER A 44 -7.38 7.42 18.32
N SER A 45 -7.49 7.22 19.64
CA SER A 45 -8.09 6.02 20.21
C SER A 45 -9.58 6.16 20.08
N SER A 46 -10.19 5.38 19.18
CA SER A 46 -11.61 5.09 19.31
C SER A 46 -11.75 4.36 20.67
N ALA A 47 -12.50 4.96 21.60
CA ALA A 47 -12.72 4.34 22.90
C ALA A 47 -13.37 2.94 22.77
N GLY A 48 -14.07 2.69 21.65
CA GLY A 48 -14.71 1.43 21.32
C GLY A 48 -13.73 0.26 21.09
N GLU A 49 -12.63 0.45 20.37
CA GLU A 49 -11.67 -0.64 20.09
C GLU A 49 -10.93 -1.12 21.35
N LYS A 50 -10.60 -0.19 22.26
CA LYS A 50 -9.98 -0.53 23.55
C LYS A 50 -10.92 -1.36 24.43
N VAL A 51 -12.21 -1.04 24.46
CA VAL A 51 -13.22 -1.75 25.26
C VAL A 51 -13.45 -3.18 24.72
N LEU A 52 -13.41 -3.35 23.40
CA LEU A 52 -13.61 -4.67 22.76
C LEU A 52 -12.44 -5.63 22.99
N GLY A 53 -11.19 -5.17 22.90
CA GLY A 53 -10.02 -6.00 23.20
C GLY A 53 -9.96 -6.49 24.66
N VAL A 54 -10.39 -5.64 25.60
CA VAL A 54 -10.50 -6.00 27.03
C VAL A 54 -11.50 -7.14 27.25
N SER A 55 -12.50 -7.30 26.38
CA SER A 55 -13.50 -8.38 26.49
C SER A 55 -12.92 -9.75 26.11
N ALA A 56 -12.04 -9.84 25.12
CA ALA A 56 -11.36 -11.09 24.77
C ALA A 56 -10.40 -11.52 25.90
N LEU A 57 -9.69 -10.55 26.49
CA LEU A 57 -8.86 -10.77 27.68
C LEU A 57 -9.68 -11.28 28.87
N ARG A 58 -10.88 -10.73 29.08
CA ARG A 58 -11.79 -11.21 30.13
C ARG A 58 -12.20 -12.67 29.90
N TYR A 59 -12.48 -13.06 28.66
CA TYR A 59 -12.74 -14.45 28.29
C TYR A 59 -11.54 -15.37 28.55
N LEU A 60 -10.31 -14.91 28.27
CA LEU A 60 -9.09 -15.66 28.62
C LEU A 60 -8.98 -15.88 30.14
N HIS A 61 -9.33 -14.87 30.94
CA HIS A 61 -9.30 -14.95 32.40
C HIS A 61 -10.39 -15.87 32.95
N GLU A 62 -11.62 -15.79 32.44
CA GLU A 62 -12.73 -16.67 32.86
C GLU A 62 -12.41 -18.15 32.57
N THR A 63 -11.74 -18.43 31.45
CA THR A 63 -11.29 -19.78 31.10
C THR A 63 -10.01 -20.21 31.85
N GLN A 64 -9.19 -19.29 32.36
CA GLN A 64 -8.02 -19.59 33.21
C GLN A 64 -8.41 -19.80 34.69
N ALA A 65 -9.41 -19.07 35.19
CA ALA A 65 -9.93 -19.19 36.56
C ALA A 65 -10.59 -20.55 36.82
N ALA A 66 -10.98 -21.27 35.76
CA ALA A 66 -11.44 -22.66 35.85
C ALA A 66 -10.30 -23.67 36.11
N THR A 67 -9.03 -23.25 36.03
CA THR A 67 -7.86 -24.14 36.09
C THR A 67 -6.78 -23.77 37.11
N ASP A 68 -6.73 -22.56 37.70
CA ASP A 68 -5.82 -22.25 38.82
C ASP A 68 -6.14 -20.95 39.60
N LYS A 69 -5.56 -20.82 40.82
CA LYS A 69 -5.80 -19.80 41.87
C LYS A 69 -5.62 -18.32 41.44
N PRO A 70 -6.28 -17.36 42.12
CA PRO A 70 -6.39 -15.97 41.67
C PRO A 70 -5.09 -15.18 41.92
N GLY A 71 -4.27 -15.03 40.87
CA GLY A 71 -3.21 -14.03 40.80
C GLY A 71 -3.76 -12.69 40.27
N ASN A 72 -3.18 -11.57 40.73
CA ASN A 72 -3.59 -10.22 40.30
C ASN A 72 -3.16 -9.97 38.84
N VAL A 73 -4.09 -10.03 37.89
CA VAL A 73 -3.78 -9.99 36.44
C VAL A 73 -3.98 -8.59 35.86
N SER A 74 -2.94 -8.07 35.20
CA SER A 74 -2.98 -6.81 34.45
C SER A 74 -4.00 -6.90 33.30
N THR A 75 -4.97 -6.00 33.27
CA THR A 75 -6.02 -5.89 32.24
C THR A 75 -5.54 -5.13 30.99
N SER A 76 -4.23 -4.87 30.90
CA SER A 76 -3.63 -4.08 29.83
C SER A 76 -3.24 -4.96 28.64
N VAL A 77 -3.68 -4.56 27.44
CA VAL A 77 -3.28 -5.18 26.15
C VAL A 77 -1.76 -5.09 25.93
N ASN A 78 -1.07 -4.20 26.66
CA ASN A 78 0.37 -4.00 26.54
C ASN A 78 1.22 -5.09 27.25
N ASP A 79 0.62 -5.91 28.11
CA ASP A 79 1.35 -6.91 28.94
C ASP A 79 1.12 -8.36 28.47
N LEU A 80 0.64 -8.55 27.24
CA LEU A 80 0.38 -9.88 26.68
C LEU A 80 1.66 -10.73 26.59
N GLN A 81 1.80 -11.66 27.53
CA GLN A 81 2.83 -12.71 27.47
C GLN A 81 2.63 -13.66 26.27
N PRO A 82 3.68 -14.34 25.78
CA PRO A 82 3.60 -15.24 24.62
C PRO A 82 2.50 -16.31 24.72
N HIS A 83 2.27 -16.86 25.91
CA HIS A 83 1.24 -17.88 26.13
C HIS A 83 -0.19 -17.33 25.98
N HIS A 84 -0.41 -16.04 26.27
CA HIS A 84 -1.70 -15.38 26.00
C HIS A 84 -1.93 -15.24 24.49
N ILE A 85 -0.89 -14.87 23.73
CA ILE A 85 -0.97 -14.79 22.26
C ILE A 85 -1.26 -16.17 21.67
N ALA A 86 -0.58 -17.22 22.15
CA ALA A 86 -0.85 -18.59 21.71
C ALA A 86 -2.32 -19.00 21.94
N LYS A 87 -2.88 -18.71 23.13
CA LYS A 87 -4.28 -19.02 23.44
C LYS A 87 -5.26 -18.22 22.58
N LEU A 88 -4.97 -16.94 22.29
CA LEU A 88 -5.78 -16.14 21.36
C LEU A 88 -5.78 -16.72 19.94
N LEU A 89 -4.62 -17.14 19.44
CA LEU A 89 -4.49 -17.77 18.13
C LEU A 89 -5.24 -19.11 18.06
N ASP A 90 -5.17 -19.92 19.12
CA ASP A 90 -5.93 -21.16 19.23
C ASP A 90 -7.44 -20.93 19.20
N ILE A 91 -7.95 -19.94 19.96
CA ILE A 91 -9.36 -19.56 19.92
C ILE A 91 -9.76 -19.11 18.50
N LEU A 92 -8.94 -18.28 17.84
CA LEU A 92 -9.22 -17.82 16.47
C LEU A 92 -9.27 -18.99 15.48
N ALA A 93 -8.41 -20.00 15.64
CA ALA A 93 -8.32 -21.14 14.75
C ALA A 93 -9.44 -22.18 14.94
N THR A 94 -9.92 -22.35 16.17
CA THR A 94 -10.81 -23.47 16.55
C THR A 94 -12.26 -23.06 16.80
N ASN A 95 -12.51 -21.80 17.15
CA ASN A 95 -13.83 -21.33 17.55
C ASN A 95 -14.61 -20.78 16.34
N SER A 96 -15.90 -21.10 16.22
CA SER A 96 -16.78 -20.63 15.13
C SER A 96 -17.68 -19.45 15.51
N ASP A 97 -17.64 -18.96 16.76
CA ASP A 97 -18.38 -17.77 17.18
C ASP A 97 -17.75 -16.50 16.59
N SER A 98 -18.43 -15.92 15.61
CA SER A 98 -18.01 -14.69 14.93
C SER A 98 -17.78 -13.53 15.90
N SER A 99 -18.58 -13.39 16.96
CA SER A 99 -18.42 -12.29 17.92
C SER A 99 -17.13 -12.45 18.73
N LEU A 100 -16.79 -13.69 19.12
CA LEU A 100 -15.55 -13.98 19.81
C LEU A 100 -14.33 -13.83 18.88
N GLN A 101 -14.41 -14.34 17.65
CA GLN A 101 -13.36 -14.17 16.65
C GLN A 101 -13.02 -12.70 16.40
N GLU A 102 -14.03 -11.83 16.27
CA GLU A 102 -13.82 -10.39 16.10
C GLU A 102 -13.07 -9.78 17.29
N LYS A 103 -13.47 -10.09 18.52
CA LYS A 103 -12.80 -9.60 19.75
C LYS A 103 -11.36 -10.09 19.85
N VAL A 104 -11.12 -11.35 19.49
CA VAL A 104 -9.78 -11.96 19.45
C VAL A 104 -8.90 -11.25 18.41
N LEU A 105 -9.41 -11.02 17.20
CA LEU A 105 -8.69 -10.31 16.16
C LEU A 105 -8.37 -8.86 16.53
N ILE A 106 -9.27 -8.14 17.20
CA ILE A 106 -8.99 -6.79 17.73
C ILE A 106 -7.81 -6.85 18.73
N THR A 107 -7.82 -7.84 19.61
CA THR A 107 -6.76 -8.03 20.61
C THR A 107 -5.42 -8.37 19.95
N LEU A 108 -5.43 -9.27 18.96
CA LEU A 108 -4.24 -9.63 18.18
C LEU A 108 -3.74 -8.45 17.34
N CYS A 109 -4.63 -7.64 16.76
CA CYS A 109 -4.28 -6.43 16.01
C CYS A 109 -3.53 -5.41 16.89
N ASN A 110 -4.05 -5.17 18.10
CA ASN A 110 -3.40 -4.30 19.08
C ASN A 110 -2.07 -4.88 19.55
N SER A 111 -1.99 -6.19 19.78
CA SER A 111 -0.75 -6.89 20.12
C SER A 111 0.30 -6.75 19.01
N ALA A 112 -0.11 -6.91 17.76
CA ALA A 112 0.75 -6.75 16.58
C ALA A 112 1.24 -5.32 16.37
N ALA A 113 0.67 -4.30 17.01
CA ALA A 113 1.22 -2.94 16.97
C ALA A 113 2.58 -2.82 17.69
N PHE A 114 2.93 -3.77 18.55
CA PHE A 114 4.19 -3.82 19.28
C PHE A 114 5.18 -4.75 18.59
N SER A 115 6.35 -4.21 18.20
CA SER A 115 7.36 -4.97 17.45
C SER A 115 7.90 -6.19 18.20
N VAL A 116 7.91 -6.15 19.55
CA VAL A 116 8.31 -7.30 20.39
C VAL A 116 7.41 -8.52 20.18
N ASN A 117 6.16 -8.32 19.75
CA ASN A 117 5.20 -9.40 19.51
C ASN A 117 5.24 -9.94 18.08
N HIS A 118 5.95 -9.28 17.16
CA HIS A 118 5.99 -9.69 15.76
C HIS A 118 6.57 -11.08 15.58
N ASP A 119 7.72 -11.34 16.20
CA ASP A 119 8.39 -12.64 16.12
C ASP A 119 7.61 -13.72 16.89
N ILE A 120 6.99 -13.36 18.02
CA ILE A 120 6.14 -14.28 18.79
C ILE A 120 4.95 -14.73 17.95
N ILE A 121 4.20 -13.79 17.37
CA ILE A 121 3.04 -14.09 16.51
C ILE A 121 3.48 -14.91 15.29
N ARG A 122 4.59 -14.55 14.65
CA ARG A 122 5.14 -15.32 13.51
C ARG A 122 5.48 -16.75 13.90
N ASN A 123 6.21 -16.95 15.00
CA ASN A 123 6.69 -18.27 15.43
C ASN A 123 5.55 -19.18 15.91
N LEU A 124 4.39 -18.62 16.25
CA LEU A 124 3.16 -19.34 16.60
C LEU A 124 2.24 -19.58 15.39
N ASP A 125 2.76 -19.46 14.16
CA ASP A 125 1.99 -19.55 12.90
C ASP A 125 0.84 -18.52 12.81
N GLY A 126 0.94 -17.43 13.58
CA GLY A 126 -0.15 -16.47 13.74
C GLY A 126 -0.46 -15.69 12.47
N ILE A 127 0.49 -15.49 11.57
CA ILE A 127 0.25 -14.85 10.26
C ILE A 127 -0.74 -15.70 9.45
N HIS A 128 -0.50 -17.01 9.36
CA HIS A 128 -1.36 -17.94 8.64
C HIS A 128 -2.75 -18.02 9.26
N ILE A 129 -2.82 -18.12 10.60
CA ILE A 129 -4.09 -18.17 11.34
C ILE A 129 -4.90 -16.88 11.13
N ILE A 130 -4.27 -15.71 11.23
CA ILE A 130 -4.94 -14.42 11.01
C ILE A 130 -5.39 -14.28 9.54
N ALA A 131 -4.57 -14.71 8.58
CA ALA A 131 -4.91 -14.62 7.16
C ALA A 131 -6.12 -15.50 6.78
N LYS A 132 -6.37 -16.63 7.45
CA LYS A 132 -7.60 -17.43 7.25
C LYS A 132 -8.87 -16.61 7.51
N ALA A 133 -8.84 -15.63 8.41
CA ALA A 133 -9.98 -14.79 8.70
C ALA A 133 -10.38 -13.86 7.54
N LEU A 134 -9.53 -13.69 6.50
CA LEU A 134 -9.87 -12.96 5.28
C LEU A 134 -10.99 -13.64 4.47
N SER A 135 -11.19 -14.95 4.65
CA SER A 135 -12.27 -15.71 4.03
C SER A 135 -13.61 -15.63 4.80
N SER A 136 -13.67 -14.88 5.91
CA SER A 136 -14.90 -14.72 6.69
C SER A 136 -16.01 -14.04 5.87
N SER A 137 -17.27 -14.33 6.18
CA SER A 137 -18.40 -13.56 5.66
C SER A 137 -18.57 -12.21 6.36
N SER A 138 -18.02 -12.03 7.58
CA SER A 138 -18.06 -10.75 8.31
C SER A 138 -17.02 -9.78 7.75
N GLU A 139 -17.49 -8.63 7.24
CA GLU A 139 -16.61 -7.54 6.82
C GLU A 139 -15.74 -7.03 7.98
N GLN A 140 -16.28 -6.98 9.20
CA GLN A 140 -15.54 -6.53 10.38
C GLN A 140 -14.40 -7.49 10.73
N THR A 141 -14.63 -8.80 10.61
CA THR A 141 -13.59 -9.83 10.76
C THR A 141 -12.47 -9.63 9.73
N LYS A 142 -12.81 -9.38 8.46
CA LYS A 142 -11.81 -9.07 7.42
C LYS A 142 -11.03 -7.80 7.75
N VAL A 143 -11.69 -6.72 8.16
CA VAL A 143 -11.05 -5.45 8.55
C VAL A 143 -10.04 -5.68 9.68
N ASN A 144 -10.44 -6.40 10.73
CA ASN A 144 -9.57 -6.66 11.88
C ASN A 144 -8.36 -7.54 11.48
N ALA A 145 -8.57 -8.55 10.64
CA ALA A 145 -7.50 -9.38 10.11
C ALA A 145 -6.51 -8.57 9.24
N LEU A 146 -7.01 -7.76 8.31
CA LEU A 146 -6.20 -6.89 7.46
C LEU A 146 -5.38 -5.89 8.27
N ASN A 147 -5.97 -5.29 9.31
CA ASN A 147 -5.26 -4.36 10.20
C ASN A 147 -4.16 -5.06 11.03
N ALA A 148 -4.44 -6.27 11.54
CA ALA A 148 -3.42 -7.07 12.23
C ALA A 148 -2.25 -7.42 11.30
N LEU A 149 -2.54 -7.90 10.08
CA LEU A 149 -1.53 -8.19 9.06
C LEU A 149 -0.75 -6.94 8.65
N ASN A 150 -1.40 -5.77 8.54
CA ASN A 150 -0.75 -4.49 8.26
C ASN A 150 0.25 -4.09 9.35
N ASN A 151 -0.06 -4.36 10.62
CA ASN A 151 0.87 -4.10 11.71
C ASN A 151 2.05 -5.10 11.67
N LEU A 152 1.77 -6.38 11.40
CA LEU A 152 2.80 -7.42 11.27
C LEU A 152 3.72 -7.19 10.06
N SER A 153 3.22 -6.60 8.97
CA SER A 153 4.00 -6.31 7.76
C SER A 153 5.05 -5.22 7.97
N MET A 154 5.09 -4.55 9.13
CA MET A 154 6.18 -3.63 9.47
C MET A 154 7.52 -4.35 9.74
N ASN A 155 7.51 -5.68 9.89
CA ASN A 155 8.70 -6.52 10.01
C ASN A 155 8.96 -7.26 8.68
N VAL A 156 10.17 -7.13 8.13
CA VAL A 156 10.54 -7.71 6.83
C VAL A 156 10.45 -9.24 6.80
N GLN A 157 10.78 -9.93 7.89
CA GLN A 157 10.65 -11.39 7.96
C GLN A 157 9.18 -11.83 7.95
N ASN A 158 8.28 -11.01 8.50
CA ASN A 158 6.84 -11.26 8.41
C ASN A 158 6.32 -11.01 6.98
N GLN A 159 6.84 -10.00 6.27
CA GLN A 159 6.48 -9.75 4.87
C GLN A 159 6.74 -10.97 3.98
N GLU A 160 7.83 -11.71 4.22
CA GLU A 160 8.14 -12.94 3.50
C GLU A 160 7.09 -14.05 3.65
N LEU A 161 6.27 -14.03 4.70
CA LEU A 161 5.14 -14.94 4.88
C LEU A 161 3.83 -14.31 4.43
N ILE A 162 3.65 -13.00 4.65
CA ILE A 162 2.44 -12.28 4.22
C ILE A 162 2.30 -12.25 2.70
N LYS A 163 3.41 -12.30 1.95
CA LYS A 163 3.39 -12.29 0.48
C LYS A 163 2.50 -13.38 -0.12
N ASP A 164 2.44 -14.55 0.52
CA ASP A 164 1.64 -15.69 0.06
C ASP A 164 0.12 -15.39 0.08
N TYR A 165 -0.29 -14.33 0.76
CA TYR A 165 -1.67 -13.88 0.86
C TYR A 165 -1.98 -12.63 0.03
N ILE A 166 -1.03 -12.07 -0.72
CA ILE A 166 -1.27 -10.84 -1.51
C ILE A 166 -2.45 -11.00 -2.46
N TYR A 167 -2.55 -12.15 -3.15
CA TYR A 167 -3.69 -12.44 -4.02
C TYR A 167 -5.02 -12.43 -3.24
N GLN A 168 -5.06 -13.04 -2.07
CA GLN A 168 -6.25 -13.08 -1.22
C GLN A 168 -6.60 -11.69 -0.66
N ILE A 169 -5.60 -10.88 -0.28
CA ILE A 169 -5.78 -9.51 0.19
C ILE A 169 -6.35 -8.65 -0.94
N CYS A 170 -5.78 -8.72 -2.14
CA CYS A 170 -6.28 -7.98 -3.30
C CYS A 170 -7.68 -8.45 -3.72
N SER A 171 -7.97 -9.75 -3.61
CA SER A 171 -9.31 -10.30 -3.82
C SER A 171 -10.31 -9.79 -2.77
N ALA A 172 -9.91 -9.67 -1.51
CA ALA A 172 -10.76 -9.09 -0.46
C ALA A 172 -11.07 -7.61 -0.75
N ILE A 173 -10.11 -6.85 -1.28
CA ILE A 173 -10.33 -5.47 -1.74
C ILE A 173 -11.31 -5.43 -2.91
N SER A 174 -11.14 -6.32 -3.90
CA SER A 174 -11.93 -6.29 -5.14
C SER A 174 -13.38 -6.72 -4.97
N LEU A 175 -13.62 -7.68 -4.07
CA LEU A 175 -14.95 -8.23 -3.80
C LEU A 175 -15.76 -7.41 -2.79
N SER A 176 -15.15 -6.44 -2.12
CA SER A 176 -15.83 -5.58 -1.15
C SER A 176 -16.55 -4.40 -1.79
N SER A 177 -17.56 -3.88 -1.09
CA SER A 177 -18.30 -2.70 -1.55
C SER A 177 -17.39 -1.47 -1.70
N LEU A 178 -17.69 -0.63 -2.69
CA LEU A 178 -16.95 0.59 -2.97
C LEU A 178 -16.97 1.52 -1.75
N ASN A 179 -15.80 2.01 -1.35
CA ASN A 179 -15.56 2.84 -0.16
C ASN A 179 -15.69 2.13 1.18
N SER A 180 -15.72 0.80 1.20
CA SER A 180 -15.75 0.03 2.45
C SER A 180 -14.46 0.15 3.27
N GLU A 181 -14.59 -0.10 4.58
CA GLU A 181 -13.45 -0.21 5.48
C GLU A 181 -12.53 -1.39 5.11
N VAL A 182 -13.06 -2.46 4.50
CA VAL A 182 -12.26 -3.58 3.99
C VAL A 182 -11.29 -3.11 2.90
N GLN A 183 -11.77 -2.32 1.94
CA GLN A 183 -10.91 -1.72 0.91
C GLN A 183 -9.83 -0.85 1.53
N LEU A 184 -10.19 0.00 2.50
CA LEU A 184 -9.22 0.88 3.16
C LEU A 184 -8.15 0.10 3.94
N ALA A 185 -8.55 -0.91 4.72
CA ALA A 185 -7.64 -1.75 5.49
C ALA A 185 -6.71 -2.56 4.57
N GLY A 186 -7.26 -3.13 3.49
CA GLY A 186 -6.49 -3.88 2.50
C GLY A 186 -5.48 -2.99 1.76
N LEU A 187 -5.89 -1.80 1.31
CA LEU A 187 -4.98 -0.86 0.65
C LEU A 187 -3.84 -0.43 1.58
N ARG A 188 -4.09 -0.21 2.87
CA ARG A 188 -3.01 0.08 3.85
C ARG A 188 -1.97 -1.03 3.92
N LEU A 189 -2.42 -2.28 3.96
CA LEU A 189 -1.52 -3.44 3.93
C LEU A 189 -0.73 -3.50 2.62
N ILE A 190 -1.38 -3.35 1.46
CA ILE A 190 -0.69 -3.35 0.16
C ILE A 190 0.29 -2.18 0.03
N ILE A 191 0.00 -1.01 0.60
CA ILE A 191 0.97 0.11 0.66
C ILE A 191 2.24 -0.31 1.40
N ASN A 192 2.13 -1.00 2.54
CA ASN A 192 3.30 -1.50 3.27
C ASN A 192 4.06 -2.57 2.49
N MET A 193 3.34 -3.50 1.85
CA MET A 193 3.95 -4.56 1.04
C MET A 193 4.59 -4.04 -0.26
N SER A 194 4.21 -2.84 -0.73
CA SER A 194 4.76 -2.21 -1.94
C SER A 194 5.83 -1.15 -1.65
N VAL A 195 6.31 -1.01 -0.41
CA VAL A 195 7.43 -0.09 -0.13
C VAL A 195 8.71 -0.54 -0.84
N THR A 196 8.85 -1.85 -1.09
CA THR A 196 9.95 -2.45 -1.84
C THR A 196 9.42 -3.22 -3.04
N ASP A 197 10.24 -3.32 -4.08
CA ASP A 197 9.87 -3.92 -5.35
C ASP A 197 9.58 -5.43 -5.30
N ASN A 198 9.96 -6.11 -4.22
CA ASN A 198 9.97 -7.57 -4.05
C ASN A 198 8.64 -8.26 -4.40
N TYR A 199 7.50 -7.58 -4.19
CA TYR A 199 6.18 -8.20 -4.32
C TYR A 199 5.27 -7.47 -5.34
N HIS A 200 5.81 -6.53 -6.11
CA HIS A 200 5.02 -5.69 -7.02
C HIS A 200 4.30 -6.50 -8.13
N ASN A 201 4.97 -7.53 -8.66
CA ASN A 201 4.39 -8.43 -9.67
C ASN A 201 3.15 -9.17 -9.16
N MET A 202 3.08 -9.47 -7.85
CA MET A 202 1.93 -10.16 -7.24
C MET A 202 0.66 -9.29 -7.19
N VAL A 203 0.78 -7.98 -7.43
CA VAL A 203 -0.34 -7.02 -7.48
C VAL A 203 -0.81 -6.77 -8.92
N ALA A 204 -0.04 -7.19 -9.94
CA ALA A 204 -0.25 -6.83 -11.34
C ALA A 204 -1.65 -7.19 -11.87
N ASP A 205 -2.16 -8.38 -11.55
CA ASP A 205 -3.47 -8.85 -12.02
C ASP A 205 -4.65 -8.03 -11.45
N HIS A 206 -4.39 -7.22 -10.41
CA HIS A 206 -5.40 -6.40 -9.74
C HIS A 206 -5.34 -4.92 -10.16
N LEU A 207 -4.44 -4.56 -11.08
CA LEU A 207 -4.31 -3.18 -11.59
C LEU A 207 -5.62 -2.62 -12.16
N PRO A 208 -6.43 -3.35 -12.96
CA PRO A 208 -7.71 -2.84 -13.45
C PRO A 208 -8.63 -2.37 -12.31
N TYR A 209 -8.70 -3.16 -11.23
CA TYR A 209 -9.53 -2.81 -10.08
C TYR A 209 -8.96 -1.62 -9.29
N LEU A 210 -7.64 -1.51 -9.14
CA LEU A 210 -7.01 -0.34 -8.54
C LEU A 210 -7.34 0.93 -9.34
N LEU A 211 -7.34 0.86 -10.68
CA LEU A 211 -7.74 2.00 -11.51
C LEU A 211 -9.24 2.31 -11.37
N HIS A 212 -10.10 1.30 -11.21
CA HIS A 212 -11.51 1.50 -10.86
C HIS A 212 -11.69 2.23 -9.51
N LEU A 213 -10.93 1.86 -8.48
CA LEU A 213 -10.95 2.56 -7.18
C LEU A 213 -10.44 4.00 -7.28
N LEU A 214 -9.48 4.27 -8.17
CA LEU A 214 -9.03 5.62 -8.44
C LEU A 214 -10.11 6.45 -9.13
N ALA A 215 -10.88 5.84 -10.03
CA ALA A 215 -11.95 6.50 -10.76
C ALA A 215 -13.15 6.84 -9.86
N GLU A 216 -13.67 5.84 -9.13
CA GLU A 216 -14.99 5.89 -8.50
C GLU A 216 -14.92 6.01 -6.97
N GLY A 217 -13.74 5.79 -6.37
CA GLY A 217 -13.55 5.90 -4.94
C GLY A 217 -13.71 7.33 -4.44
N ASN A 218 -14.08 7.48 -3.16
CA ASN A 218 -14.00 8.75 -2.47
C ASN A 218 -12.53 9.16 -2.26
N ASN A 219 -12.31 10.42 -1.85
CA ASN A 219 -10.95 10.95 -1.66
C ASN A 219 -10.05 10.05 -0.79
N ASN A 220 -10.60 9.40 0.23
CA ASN A 220 -9.82 8.54 1.12
C ASN A 220 -9.32 7.28 0.41
N ILE A 221 -10.20 6.59 -0.33
CA ILE A 221 -9.84 5.43 -1.15
C ILE A 221 -8.86 5.86 -2.26
N GLN A 222 -9.16 6.93 -3.00
CA GLN A 222 -8.30 7.44 -4.07
C GLN A 222 -6.87 7.72 -3.57
N ILE A 223 -6.72 8.39 -2.42
CA ILE A 223 -5.40 8.66 -1.82
C ILE A 223 -4.66 7.36 -1.49
N HIS A 224 -5.33 6.33 -0.97
CA HIS A 224 -4.67 5.07 -0.63
C HIS A 224 -4.34 4.24 -1.86
N THR A 225 -5.24 4.16 -2.83
CA THR A 225 -5.00 3.58 -4.15
C THR A 225 -3.80 4.23 -4.84
N LEU A 226 -3.73 5.56 -4.84
CA LEU A 226 -2.59 6.27 -5.43
C LEU A 226 -1.28 6.02 -4.71
N LYS A 227 -1.28 5.78 -3.39
CA LYS A 227 -0.05 5.39 -2.69
C LYS A 227 0.46 4.03 -3.19
N VAL A 228 -0.43 3.06 -3.45
CA VAL A 228 -0.06 1.79 -4.08
C VAL A 228 0.48 2.04 -5.48
N LEU A 229 -0.26 2.77 -6.32
CA LEU A 229 0.14 3.02 -7.72
C LEU A 229 1.47 3.80 -7.82
N VAL A 230 1.72 4.78 -6.95
CA VAL A 230 3.00 5.51 -6.89
C VAL A 230 4.15 4.58 -6.51
N ASN A 231 3.97 3.70 -5.52
CA ASN A 231 4.97 2.70 -5.15
C ASN A 231 5.27 1.75 -6.34
N LEU A 232 4.22 1.22 -6.98
CA LEU A 232 4.39 0.33 -8.13
C LEU A 232 5.09 1.02 -9.29
N SER A 233 4.67 2.24 -9.65
CA SER A 233 5.25 3.00 -10.78
C SER A 233 6.71 3.39 -10.59
N ALA A 234 7.21 3.45 -9.36
CA ALA A 234 8.62 3.70 -9.08
C ALA A 234 9.53 2.52 -9.49
N ASN A 235 8.95 1.32 -9.67
CA ASN A 235 9.64 0.14 -10.18
C ASN A 235 9.52 0.09 -11.72
N PRO A 236 10.64 0.17 -12.47
CA PRO A 236 10.62 0.10 -13.94
C PRO A 236 9.96 -1.18 -14.49
N ALA A 237 10.06 -2.31 -13.78
CA ALA A 237 9.44 -3.57 -14.18
C ALA A 237 7.91 -3.50 -14.20
N MET A 238 7.31 -2.58 -13.45
CA MET A 238 5.86 -2.38 -13.42
C MET A 238 5.37 -1.38 -14.46
N THR A 239 6.26 -0.66 -15.15
CA THR A 239 5.86 0.36 -16.14
C THR A 239 5.00 -0.25 -17.26
N GLN A 240 5.45 -1.34 -17.88
CA GLN A 240 4.67 -2.00 -18.93
C GLN A 240 3.33 -2.53 -18.42
N PRO A 241 3.27 -3.37 -17.36
CA PRO A 241 2.00 -3.82 -16.78
C PRO A 241 1.02 -2.68 -16.48
N LEU A 242 1.48 -1.58 -15.89
CA LEU A 242 0.64 -0.41 -15.59
C LEU A 242 0.11 0.24 -16.87
N LEU A 243 0.98 0.52 -17.83
CA LEU A 243 0.62 1.22 -19.06
C LEU A 243 -0.31 0.42 -19.97
N THR A 244 -0.15 -0.90 -20.01
CA THR A 244 -1.02 -1.80 -20.78
C THR A 244 -2.34 -2.12 -20.05
N THR A 245 -2.49 -1.72 -18.78
CA THR A 245 -3.72 -2.00 -18.03
C THR A 245 -4.91 -1.30 -18.69
N LYS A 246 -5.97 -2.07 -18.95
CA LYS A 246 -7.23 -1.58 -19.50
C LYS A 246 -7.94 -0.65 -18.51
N VAL A 247 -8.42 0.48 -19.01
CA VAL A 247 -9.17 1.49 -18.28
C VAL A 247 -10.60 1.49 -18.82
N GLU A 248 -11.46 0.67 -18.23
CA GLU A 248 -12.85 0.60 -18.65
C GLU A 248 -13.70 1.70 -18.00
N GLY A 249 -14.57 2.35 -18.81
CA GLY A 249 -15.80 3.00 -18.35
C GLY A 249 -15.70 4.22 -17.43
N SER A 250 -14.50 4.71 -17.08
CA SER A 250 -14.33 5.73 -16.04
C SER A 250 -14.10 7.13 -16.61
N GLN A 251 -15.19 7.80 -16.99
CA GLN A 251 -15.17 9.23 -17.32
C GLN A 251 -14.52 10.07 -16.21
N SER A 252 -14.61 9.63 -14.96
CA SER A 252 -13.95 10.25 -13.80
C SER A 252 -12.44 10.40 -13.98
N LEU A 253 -11.78 9.48 -14.68
CA LEU A 253 -10.34 9.56 -14.91
C LEU A 253 -9.96 10.64 -15.96
N THR A 254 -10.92 11.12 -16.74
CA THR A 254 -10.71 12.29 -17.62
C THR A 254 -10.48 13.59 -16.85
N CYS A 255 -10.74 13.61 -15.54
CA CYS A 255 -10.48 14.75 -14.67
C CYS A 255 -9.27 14.53 -13.75
N LEU A 256 -8.43 13.51 -14.00
CA LEU A 256 -7.30 13.12 -13.14
C LEU A 256 -6.33 14.27 -12.82
N PHE A 257 -6.13 15.17 -13.79
CA PHE A 257 -5.18 16.27 -13.71
C PHE A 257 -5.85 17.62 -13.42
N ASN A 258 -7.15 17.63 -13.14
CA ASN A 258 -7.89 18.87 -12.95
C ASN A 258 -7.39 19.60 -11.69
N SER A 259 -6.97 20.86 -11.86
CA SER A 259 -6.47 21.70 -10.77
C SER A 259 -7.44 21.91 -9.60
N ARG A 260 -8.74 21.64 -9.77
CA ARG A 260 -9.76 21.79 -8.72
C ARG A 260 -9.90 20.57 -7.80
N ILE A 261 -9.26 19.45 -8.10
CA ILE A 261 -9.33 18.26 -7.25
C ILE A 261 -8.50 18.46 -5.97
N ASN A 262 -8.68 17.53 -5.02
CA ASN A 262 -7.91 17.55 -3.78
C ASN A 262 -6.39 17.58 -4.06
N ARG A 263 -5.68 18.55 -3.48
CA ARG A 263 -4.22 18.71 -3.64
C ARG A 263 -3.45 17.41 -3.40
N GLU A 264 -3.84 16.63 -2.38
CA GLU A 264 -3.16 15.39 -2.02
C GLU A 264 -3.27 14.30 -3.11
N ILE A 265 -4.42 14.27 -3.79
CA ILE A 265 -4.68 13.41 -4.96
C ILE A 265 -3.85 13.91 -6.13
N LEU A 266 -3.95 15.19 -6.46
CA LEU A 266 -3.29 15.80 -7.61
C LEU A 266 -1.77 15.57 -7.60
N VAL A 267 -1.10 15.82 -6.48
CA VAL A 267 0.35 15.57 -6.34
C VAL A 267 0.71 14.11 -6.63
N ARG A 268 -0.10 13.16 -6.17
CA ARG A 268 0.18 11.74 -6.38
C ARG A 268 -0.12 11.26 -7.79
N VAL A 269 -1.18 11.76 -8.42
CA VAL A 269 -1.46 11.49 -9.83
C VAL A 269 -0.30 11.99 -10.70
N LEU A 270 0.17 13.21 -10.44
CA LEU A 270 1.33 13.76 -11.14
C LEU A 270 2.61 12.94 -10.88
N THR A 271 2.85 12.53 -9.64
CA THR A 271 4.01 11.67 -9.29
C THR A 271 3.92 10.31 -10.01
N PHE A 272 2.74 9.70 -10.03
CA PHE A 272 2.48 8.44 -10.71
C PHE A 272 2.75 8.55 -12.22
N ALA A 273 2.24 9.59 -12.87
CA ALA A 273 2.50 9.86 -14.29
C ALA A 273 3.98 10.20 -14.56
N ALA A 274 4.62 10.97 -13.68
CA ALA A 274 6.04 11.30 -13.80
C ALA A 274 6.94 10.05 -13.70
N ASN A 275 6.62 9.12 -12.79
CA ASN A 275 7.32 7.84 -12.67
C ASN A 275 7.18 6.99 -13.94
N LEU A 276 5.96 6.84 -14.47
CA LEU A 276 5.72 6.06 -15.68
C LEU A 276 6.41 6.66 -16.92
N SER A 277 6.30 7.98 -17.10
CA SER A 277 6.91 8.68 -18.24
C SER A 277 8.43 8.58 -18.27
N LYS A 278 9.09 8.45 -17.10
CA LYS A 278 10.55 8.29 -16.99
C LYS A 278 11.06 7.02 -17.69
N HIS A 279 10.26 5.96 -17.71
CA HIS A 279 10.66 4.64 -18.19
C HIS A 279 10.12 4.31 -19.58
N LEU A 280 9.29 5.19 -20.15
CA LEU A 280 8.59 4.97 -21.41
C LEU A 280 9.54 4.79 -22.61
N GLY A 281 10.71 5.45 -22.62
CA GLY A 281 11.70 5.39 -23.72
C GLY A 281 12.89 4.43 -23.50
N SER A 282 12.84 3.57 -22.47
CA SER A 282 13.95 2.63 -22.18
C SER A 282 13.89 1.32 -22.97
N GLY A 283 12.86 1.13 -23.80
CA GLY A 283 12.73 0.00 -24.73
C GLY A 283 13.24 0.35 -26.12
N ASN A 284 13.77 -0.64 -26.85
CA ASN A 284 14.37 -0.48 -28.18
C ASN A 284 13.39 0.20 -29.18
N GLY A 285 13.51 1.52 -29.36
CA GLY A 285 13.35 2.28 -30.61
C GLY A 285 12.21 1.99 -31.59
N HIS A 286 11.13 1.33 -31.17
CA HIS A 286 9.96 1.07 -32.02
C HIS A 286 8.76 1.85 -31.50
N ASP A 287 7.92 2.26 -32.45
CA ASP A 287 6.74 3.10 -32.30
C ASP A 287 6.01 2.89 -30.96
N LEU A 288 6.14 3.88 -30.08
CA LEU A 288 5.59 3.87 -28.73
C LEU A 288 4.08 3.63 -28.75
N HIS A 289 3.38 4.05 -29.80
CA HIS A 289 1.92 3.92 -29.91
C HIS A 289 1.46 2.58 -30.47
N ALA A 290 2.29 1.88 -31.27
CA ALA A 290 1.89 0.64 -31.95
C ALA A 290 1.64 -0.55 -30.99
N ASN A 291 2.04 -0.42 -29.72
CA ASN A 291 1.95 -1.49 -28.72
C ASN A 291 0.83 -1.29 -27.68
N TYR A 292 0.00 -0.25 -27.80
CA TYR A 292 -1.00 0.11 -26.80
C TYR A 292 -2.41 0.17 -27.38
N ASN A 293 -3.34 -0.58 -26.75
CA ASN A 293 -4.76 -0.52 -27.09
C ASN A 293 -5.36 0.85 -26.77
N GLU A 294 -6.37 1.30 -27.51
CA GLU A 294 -7.02 2.62 -27.32
C GLU A 294 -7.50 2.85 -25.87
N ASP A 295 -7.92 1.80 -25.19
CA ASP A 295 -8.50 1.81 -23.85
C ASP A 295 -7.50 1.55 -22.71
N CYS A 296 -6.20 1.56 -22.98
CA CYS A 296 -5.19 1.35 -21.93
C CYS A 296 -4.78 2.65 -21.20
N LEU A 297 -4.15 2.48 -20.03
CA LEU A 297 -3.68 3.58 -19.20
C LEU A 297 -2.69 4.50 -19.91
N PHE A 298 -1.86 3.97 -20.83
CA PHE A 298 -0.96 4.80 -21.64
C PHE A 298 -1.71 5.87 -22.41
N ASN A 299 -2.78 5.50 -23.15
CA ASN A 299 -3.53 6.45 -23.95
C ASN A 299 -4.27 7.47 -23.09
N LEU A 300 -4.77 7.06 -21.91
CA LEU A 300 -5.34 7.99 -20.94
C LEU A 300 -4.33 9.02 -20.45
N LEU A 301 -3.11 8.63 -20.10
CA LEU A 301 -2.15 9.54 -19.47
C LEU A 301 -1.33 10.36 -20.47
N PHE A 302 -0.97 9.76 -21.60
CA PHE A 302 0.05 10.30 -22.52
C PHE A 302 -0.39 10.34 -23.98
N GLY A 303 -1.57 9.82 -24.32
CA GLY A 303 -2.11 9.89 -25.68
C GLY A 303 -2.39 11.31 -26.16
N ASP A 304 -2.69 11.44 -27.44
CA ASP A 304 -2.95 12.75 -28.08
C ASP A 304 -4.18 13.46 -27.51
N SER A 305 -5.14 12.70 -26.98
CA SER A 305 -6.34 13.23 -26.32
C SER A 305 -6.26 13.15 -24.79
N ALA A 306 -5.07 12.96 -24.22
CA ALA A 306 -4.91 12.78 -22.78
C ALA A 306 -5.40 14.02 -22.00
N PRO A 307 -6.12 13.85 -20.88
CA PRO A 307 -6.62 14.95 -20.08
C PRO A 307 -5.56 15.95 -19.63
N LEU A 308 -4.33 15.46 -19.43
CA LEU A 308 -3.18 16.29 -19.10
C LEU A 308 -3.02 17.46 -20.08
N GLN A 309 -3.27 17.26 -21.37
CA GLN A 309 -3.12 18.29 -22.40
C GLN A 309 -4.04 19.49 -22.16
N ASN A 310 -5.24 19.25 -21.63
CA ASN A 310 -6.22 20.30 -21.36
C ASN A 310 -5.92 21.09 -20.07
N ASP A 311 -5.28 20.46 -19.09
CA ASP A 311 -5.07 21.01 -17.76
C ASP A 311 -3.66 21.61 -17.52
N ILE A 312 -2.67 21.35 -18.39
CA ILE A 312 -1.27 21.79 -18.20
C ILE A 312 -1.14 23.29 -17.87
N ALA A 313 -1.85 24.16 -18.60
CA ALA A 313 -1.76 25.60 -18.38
C ALA A 313 -2.24 26.01 -16.98
N ALA A 314 -3.34 25.41 -16.51
CA ALA A 314 -3.86 25.63 -15.16
C ALA A 314 -2.91 25.06 -14.10
N LEU A 315 -2.31 23.90 -14.36
CA LEU A 315 -1.35 23.26 -13.47
C LEU A 315 -0.06 24.07 -13.29
N PHE A 316 0.43 24.76 -14.33
CA PHE A 316 1.58 25.67 -14.21
C PHE A 316 1.29 26.88 -13.31
N GLN A 317 0.05 27.35 -13.31
CA GLN A 317 -0.39 28.46 -12.48
C GLN A 317 -0.78 28.03 -11.06
N TYR A 318 -0.83 26.73 -10.79
CA TYR A 318 -1.25 26.18 -9.51
C TYR A 318 -0.37 26.70 -8.36
N PRO A 319 -0.91 27.20 -7.24
CA PRO A 319 -0.11 27.92 -6.23
C PRO A 319 0.94 27.06 -5.52
N ASP A 320 0.77 25.75 -5.53
CA ASP A 320 1.63 24.82 -4.81
C ASP A 320 2.91 24.44 -5.57
N VAL A 321 4.06 24.59 -4.90
CA VAL A 321 5.39 24.34 -5.49
C VAL A 321 5.58 22.87 -5.87
N GLU A 322 5.12 21.92 -5.03
CA GLU A 322 5.29 20.49 -5.28
C GLU A 322 4.50 20.05 -6.52
N VAL A 323 3.29 20.60 -6.72
CA VAL A 323 2.52 20.39 -7.95
C VAL A 323 3.27 20.89 -9.17
N LYS A 324 3.79 22.13 -9.13
CA LYS A 324 4.55 22.69 -10.26
C LYS A 324 5.81 21.88 -10.59
N GLU A 325 6.54 21.43 -9.59
CA GLU A 325 7.72 20.58 -9.76
C GLU A 325 7.38 19.27 -10.48
N GLN A 326 6.31 18.58 -10.06
CA GLN A 326 5.89 17.33 -10.70
C GLN A 326 5.42 17.54 -12.14
N VAL A 327 4.70 18.65 -12.41
CA VAL A 327 4.29 19.03 -13.78
C VAL A 327 5.52 19.27 -14.65
N ALA A 328 6.53 20.00 -14.15
CA ALA A 328 7.76 20.25 -14.89
C ALA A 328 8.52 18.96 -15.20
N ILE A 329 8.67 18.06 -14.23
CA ILE A 329 9.32 16.75 -14.43
C ILE A 329 8.59 15.95 -15.51
N LEU A 330 7.26 15.87 -15.42
CA LEU A 330 6.44 15.14 -16.38
C LEU A 330 6.60 15.69 -17.80
N LEU A 331 6.55 17.02 -17.97
CA LEU A 331 6.73 17.66 -19.28
C LEU A 331 8.13 17.47 -19.86
N ILE A 332 9.17 17.50 -19.02
CA ILE A 332 10.54 17.21 -19.46
C ILE A 332 10.63 15.77 -19.98
N ASN A 333 10.04 14.80 -19.29
CA ASN A 333 10.03 13.41 -19.72
C ASN A 333 9.27 13.25 -21.06
N LEU A 334 8.10 13.86 -21.19
CA LEU A 334 7.31 13.81 -22.42
C LEU A 334 8.00 14.50 -23.60
N ALA A 335 8.67 15.63 -23.37
CA ALA A 335 9.44 16.32 -24.40
C ALA A 335 10.61 15.47 -24.93
N ARG A 336 11.28 14.70 -24.06
CA ARG A 336 12.34 13.77 -24.46
C ARG A 336 11.83 12.67 -25.38
N LEU A 337 10.65 12.12 -25.10
CA LEU A 337 10.06 11.06 -25.90
C LEU A 337 9.70 11.51 -27.32
N ARG A 338 9.29 12.78 -27.49
CA ARG A 338 9.00 13.36 -28.81
C ARG A 338 10.25 13.64 -29.66
N GLN A 339 11.44 13.55 -29.07
CA GLN A 339 12.72 13.76 -29.76
C GLN A 339 13.42 12.44 -30.16
N MET A 340 12.90 11.30 -29.68
CA MET A 340 13.37 9.96 -30.02
C MET A 340 12.62 9.42 -31.24
#